data_AF-A0A4Q9HRM1-F1
#
_entry.id   AF-A0A4Q9HRM1-F1
#
_cell.length_a   1.000
_cell.length_b   1.000
_cell.length_c   1.000
_cell.angle_alpha   90.00
_cell.angle_beta   90.00
_cell.angle_gamma   90.00
#
_symmetry.space_group_name_H-M   'P 1'
#
loop_
_entity.id
_entity.type
_entity.pdbx_description
1 polymer ?
#
loop_
_entity_poly.entity_id
_entity_poly.type
_entity_poly.pdbx_seq_one_letter_code
_entity_poly.pdbx_strand_id
1 'polypeptide(L)'
;MTEWSYTVKIWAIRKRDYRKPYQLRWKVGTRPHSESFLTSGLADSRRAQLISAARQGEPFDVDSGLPKSMVAKKRDISWYEHARNYIEMKWDDSPASTRRTLAEAMATVTPTLVKDSKGMPDARVMRTALYSWAFNKNRWGEDTPADVVKILDWVKRKSVPTSALSDGLLMRAALTTLSKKLDGKTAAAATIRRKRAIFHNSLEYAVEAELLADNPLTRIKWKAPEQVEEEVDPACVPDPEQAAKLLAAVRDQSPRGRRLAGFFGCMYYAAARPAEVVGLQLKDCDLPRRGWGMLRLNETRPRSGSAWTDSGEAHDKRGLKHRPRKAVRQVPIPPELVSLLRWHVTAYGTAPDGRLFQTQRGGLIQDTGYGEVWAEARSRALTPAQRRSPLAKRPYDLRHTAVSTWLSSGVEPQLVAKRAGHSVGVLFRVYAKFLSDGDEAANAKISARLGKHA
;
A
#
# COMPACT_ATOMS: atom_id res chain seq x y z
N MET A 1 27.41 -2.25 21.26
CA MET A 1 27.92 -3.23 20.28
C MET A 1 28.11 -4.53 21.02
N THR A 2 27.48 -5.61 20.54
CA THR A 2 27.61 -6.95 21.14
C THR A 2 29.02 -7.47 20.87
N GLU A 3 29.82 -7.73 21.90
CA GLU A 3 31.20 -8.24 21.75
C GLU A 3 31.17 -9.78 21.76
N TRP A 4 31.67 -10.40 20.69
CA TRP A 4 31.66 -11.85 20.50
C TRP A 4 33.06 -12.44 20.70
N SER A 5 33.17 -13.54 21.44
CA SER A 5 34.44 -14.25 21.66
C SER A 5 34.28 -15.76 21.48
N TYR A 6 35.27 -16.37 20.83
CA TYR A 6 35.42 -17.83 20.73
C TYR A 6 36.22 -18.41 21.90
N THR A 7 36.83 -17.57 22.74
CA THR A 7 37.64 -18.00 23.88
C THR A 7 36.75 -18.21 25.10
N VAL A 8 36.36 -19.46 25.36
CA VAL A 8 35.47 -19.82 26.47
C VAL A 8 36.12 -20.87 27.37
N LYS A 9 36.14 -20.61 28.68
CA LYS A 9 36.59 -21.56 29.70
C LYS A 9 35.42 -21.92 30.61
N ILE A 10 34.98 -23.19 30.58
CA ILE A 10 33.86 -23.70 31.38
C ILE A 10 34.42 -24.60 32.48
N TRP A 11 34.15 -24.26 33.74
CA TRP A 11 34.67 -25.02 34.89
C TRP A 11 33.74 -26.17 35.30
N ALA A 12 34.24 -27.05 36.18
CA ALA A 12 33.41 -28.03 36.89
C ALA A 12 32.43 -27.33 37.84
N ILE A 13 31.29 -27.98 38.08
CA ILE A 13 30.27 -27.49 39.02
C ILE A 13 30.84 -27.62 40.43
N ARG A 14 30.69 -26.57 41.24
CA ARG A 14 31.08 -26.59 42.66
C ARG A 14 29.86 -26.49 43.55
N LYS A 15 29.89 -27.21 44.67
CA LYS A 15 28.87 -27.13 45.73
C LYS A 15 29.23 -26.00 46.71
N ARG A 16 28.25 -25.23 47.17
CA ARG A 16 28.37 -24.22 48.22
C ARG A 16 27.26 -24.35 49.24
N ASP A 17 27.50 -23.80 50.41
CA ASP A 17 26.47 -23.61 51.43
C ASP A 17 25.60 -22.38 51.09
N TYR A 18 24.56 -22.61 50.27
CA TYR A 18 23.64 -21.58 49.81
C TYR A 18 22.32 -22.21 49.33
N ARG A 19 21.24 -21.42 49.23
CA ARG A 19 19.90 -21.89 48.79
C ARG A 19 19.89 -22.63 47.45
N LYS A 20 20.81 -22.26 46.53
CA LYS A 20 21.06 -22.96 45.27
C LYS A 20 22.52 -23.46 45.29
N PRO A 21 22.78 -24.65 45.86
CA PRO A 21 24.12 -25.04 46.26
C PRO A 21 25.02 -25.39 45.08
N TYR A 22 24.49 -25.73 43.91
CA TYR A 22 25.27 -26.14 42.74
C TYR A 22 25.55 -24.95 41.83
N GLN A 23 26.79 -24.42 41.84
CA GLN A 23 27.17 -23.31 40.97
C GLN A 23 28.02 -23.75 39.77
N LEU A 24 27.54 -23.43 38.58
CA LEU A 24 28.30 -23.44 37.33
C LEU A 24 29.03 -22.10 37.15
N ARG A 25 30.28 -22.16 36.70
CA ARG A 25 31.08 -20.98 36.35
C ARG A 25 31.68 -21.16 34.97
N TRP A 26 31.77 -20.07 34.22
CA TRP A 26 32.48 -20.02 32.96
C TRP A 26 33.00 -18.61 32.70
N LYS A 27 33.90 -18.45 31.73
CA LYS A 27 34.52 -17.18 31.38
C LYS A 27 34.55 -17.07 29.87
N VAL A 28 34.16 -15.91 29.36
CA VAL A 28 34.17 -15.57 27.93
C VAL A 28 35.15 -14.43 27.75
N GLY A 29 36.23 -14.65 26.99
CA GLY A 29 37.36 -13.72 26.93
C GLY A 29 37.94 -13.46 28.34
N THR A 30 37.86 -12.21 28.81
CA THR A 30 38.29 -11.78 30.14
C THR A 30 37.16 -11.78 31.19
N ARG A 31 35.89 -11.89 30.77
CA ARG A 31 34.72 -11.64 31.64
C ARG A 31 34.21 -12.93 32.29
N PRO A 32 34.16 -13.01 33.64
CA PRO A 32 33.68 -14.19 34.36
C PRO A 32 32.15 -14.18 34.52
N HIS A 33 31.55 -15.36 34.48
CA HIS A 33 30.12 -15.61 34.58
C HIS A 33 29.84 -16.76 35.55
N SER A 34 28.69 -16.73 36.22
CA SER A 34 28.25 -17.83 37.08
C SER A 34 26.74 -17.94 37.20
N GLU A 35 26.24 -19.16 37.33
CA GLU A 35 24.82 -19.46 37.50
C GLU A 35 24.65 -20.56 38.55
N SER A 36 23.68 -20.41 39.46
CA SER A 36 23.47 -21.34 40.58
C SER A 36 22.12 -22.07 40.46
N PHE A 37 22.13 -23.36 40.78
CA PHE A 37 21.01 -24.30 40.59
C PHE A 37 20.65 -25.04 41.89
N LEU A 38 19.40 -25.49 41.95
CA LEU A 38 18.86 -26.27 43.08
C LEU A 38 19.43 -27.70 43.13
N THR A 39 19.66 -28.32 41.96
CA THR A 39 20.14 -29.71 41.84
C THR A 39 21.39 -29.77 40.95
N SER A 40 22.23 -30.79 41.18
CA SER A 40 23.41 -31.05 40.33
C SER A 40 23.02 -31.33 38.88
N GLY A 41 21.96 -32.11 38.65
CA GLY A 41 21.50 -32.45 37.30
C GLY A 41 21.10 -31.23 36.46
N LEU A 42 20.49 -30.20 37.06
CA LEU A 42 20.19 -28.95 36.35
C LEU A 42 21.46 -28.18 35.98
N ALA A 43 22.43 -28.13 36.89
CA ALA A 43 23.72 -27.50 36.63
C ALA A 43 24.52 -28.26 35.55
N ASP A 44 24.50 -29.59 35.58
CA ASP A 44 25.14 -30.44 34.57
C ASP A 44 24.49 -30.31 33.20
N SER A 45 23.16 -30.29 33.13
CA SER A 45 22.42 -30.02 31.89
C SER A 45 22.82 -28.67 31.30
N ARG A 46 22.86 -27.60 32.11
CA ARG A 46 23.31 -26.28 31.67
C ARG A 46 24.75 -26.29 31.17
N ARG A 47 25.64 -26.94 31.92
CA ARG A 47 27.06 -27.08 31.57
C ARG A 47 27.24 -27.80 30.24
N ALA A 48 26.50 -28.89 30.03
CA ALA A 48 26.52 -29.65 28.79
C ALA A 48 26.10 -28.80 27.58
N GLN A 49 25.07 -27.96 27.73
CA GLN A 49 24.63 -27.04 26.68
C GLN A 49 25.74 -26.03 26.30
N LEU A 50 26.41 -25.41 27.28
CA LEU A 50 27.51 -24.46 27.02
C LEU A 50 28.71 -25.17 26.36
N ILE A 51 29.06 -26.37 26.82
CA ILE A 51 30.15 -27.16 26.22
C ILE A 51 29.81 -27.53 24.77
N SER A 52 28.57 -27.97 24.50
CA SER A 52 28.13 -28.31 23.15
C SER A 52 28.22 -27.13 22.20
N ALA A 53 27.78 -25.95 22.64
CA ALA A 53 27.85 -24.73 21.83
C ALA A 53 29.31 -24.36 21.50
N ALA A 54 30.20 -24.39 22.51
CA ALA A 54 31.62 -24.12 22.30
C ALA A 54 32.27 -25.14 21.33
N ARG A 55 31.91 -26.42 21.43
CA ARG A 55 32.39 -27.48 20.53
C ARG A 55 31.90 -27.32 19.08
N GLN A 56 30.72 -26.75 18.90
CA GLN A 56 30.16 -26.43 17.57
C GLN A 56 30.79 -25.18 16.95
N GLY A 57 31.78 -24.56 17.61
CA GLY A 57 32.44 -23.35 17.11
C GLY A 57 31.54 -22.12 17.20
N GLU A 58 30.57 -22.10 18.12
CA GLU A 58 29.69 -20.96 18.30
C GLU A 58 30.39 -19.86 19.13
N PRO A 59 30.36 -18.59 18.70
CA PRO A 59 30.85 -17.49 19.51
C PRO A 59 29.93 -17.19 20.69
N PHE A 60 30.50 -16.73 21.79
CA PHE A 60 29.79 -16.34 23.00
C PHE A 60 29.81 -14.82 23.16
N ASP A 61 28.69 -14.26 23.60
CA ASP A 61 28.58 -12.85 23.95
C ASP A 61 29.34 -12.60 25.26
N VAL A 62 30.30 -11.67 25.23
CA VAL A 62 31.18 -11.38 26.37
C VAL A 62 30.37 -10.89 27.58
N ASP A 63 29.33 -10.09 27.35
CA ASP A 63 28.55 -9.42 28.39
C ASP A 63 27.55 -10.33 29.11
N SER A 64 26.82 -11.18 28.37
CA SER A 64 25.86 -12.14 28.93
C SER A 64 26.49 -13.49 29.26
N GLY A 65 27.64 -13.79 28.67
CA GLY A 65 28.31 -15.08 28.78
C GLY A 65 27.62 -16.20 28.01
N LEU A 66 26.63 -15.92 27.16
CA LEU A 66 25.84 -16.95 26.49
C LEU A 66 26.30 -17.19 25.05
N PRO A 67 26.17 -18.41 24.53
CA PRO A 67 26.36 -18.68 23.11
C PRO A 67 25.39 -17.87 22.26
N LYS A 68 25.80 -17.52 21.03
CA LYS A 68 25.01 -16.74 20.07
C LYS A 68 23.57 -17.25 19.89
N SER A 69 23.38 -18.55 19.77
CA SER A 69 22.10 -19.24 19.62
C SER A 69 21.18 -19.04 20.82
N MET A 70 21.75 -19.03 22.03
CA MET A 70 21.00 -18.80 23.26
C MET A 70 20.67 -17.33 23.46
N VAL A 71 21.56 -16.42 23.07
CA VAL A 71 21.28 -14.97 23.04
C VAL A 71 20.16 -14.69 22.06
N ALA A 72 20.24 -15.23 20.84
CA ALA A 72 19.20 -15.11 19.82
C ALA A 72 17.86 -15.65 20.33
N LYS A 73 17.84 -16.85 20.93
CA LYS A 73 16.62 -17.44 21.50
C LYS A 73 16.03 -16.61 22.65
N LYS A 74 16.85 -15.91 23.44
CA LYS A 74 16.38 -15.00 24.50
C LYS A 74 15.80 -13.70 23.94
N ARG A 75 16.32 -13.21 22.81
CA ARG A 75 15.85 -12.00 22.14
C ARG A 75 14.67 -12.23 21.19
N ASP A 76 14.39 -13.49 20.88
CA ASP A 76 13.33 -13.88 19.95
C ASP A 76 11.95 -13.45 20.47
N ILE A 77 11.18 -12.83 19.59
CA ILE A 77 9.83 -12.36 19.85
C ILE A 77 8.84 -13.12 18.97
N SER A 78 7.57 -13.15 19.37
CA SER A 78 6.54 -13.75 18.52
C SER A 78 6.43 -13.00 17.19
N TRP A 79 6.07 -13.71 16.12
CA TRP A 79 5.77 -13.08 14.83
C TRP A 79 4.74 -11.95 14.98
N TYR A 80 3.72 -12.13 15.83
CA TYR A 80 2.71 -11.11 16.10
C TYR A 80 3.32 -9.81 16.61
N GLU A 81 4.23 -9.91 17.57
CA GLU A 81 4.94 -8.78 18.15
C GLU A 81 5.86 -8.11 17.13
N HIS A 82 6.63 -8.91 16.37
CA HIS A 82 7.45 -8.41 15.27
C HIS A 82 6.63 -7.65 14.22
N ALA A 83 5.49 -8.21 13.81
CA ALA A 83 4.60 -7.58 12.85
C ALA A 83 4.03 -6.25 13.38
N ARG A 84 3.74 -6.14 14.68
CA ARG A 84 3.35 -4.86 15.30
C ARG A 84 4.51 -3.86 15.33
N ASN A 85 5.72 -4.28 15.68
CA ASN A 85 6.91 -3.42 15.68
C ASN A 85 7.20 -2.88 14.26
N TYR A 86 7.06 -3.73 13.24
CA TYR A 86 7.19 -3.31 11.84
C TYR A 86 6.11 -2.29 11.44
N ILE A 87 4.87 -2.49 11.87
CA ILE A 87 3.77 -1.54 11.62
C ILE A 87 4.06 -0.20 12.29
N GLU A 88 4.48 -0.22 13.56
CA GLU A 88 4.83 0.98 14.32
C GLU A 88 5.95 1.77 13.66
N MET A 89 7.04 1.10 13.28
CA MET A 89 8.18 1.70 12.59
C MET A 89 7.78 2.37 11.27
N LYS A 90 6.85 1.78 10.51
CA LYS A 90 6.40 2.37 9.24
C LYS A 90 5.30 3.41 9.39
N TRP A 91 4.63 3.50 10.54
CA TRP A 91 3.32 4.14 10.61
C TRP A 91 3.36 5.64 10.33
N ASP A 92 4.22 6.35 11.04
CA ASP A 92 4.20 7.81 11.10
C ASP A 92 4.63 8.43 9.77
N ASP A 93 5.56 7.79 9.06
CA ASP A 93 6.03 8.19 7.73
C ASP A 93 5.15 7.67 6.57
N SER A 94 4.22 6.76 6.85
CA SER A 94 3.36 6.16 5.84
C SER A 94 2.10 6.99 5.62
N PRO A 95 1.71 7.28 4.36
CA PRO A 95 0.37 7.80 4.06
C PRO A 95 -0.74 6.84 4.52
N ALA A 96 -1.94 7.37 4.78
CA ALA A 96 -3.08 6.56 5.25
C ALA A 96 -3.40 5.36 4.33
N SER A 97 -3.28 5.55 3.01
CA SER A 97 -3.46 4.47 2.04
C SER A 97 -2.43 3.35 2.17
N THR A 98 -1.19 3.70 2.55
CA THR A 98 -0.08 2.77 2.76
C THR A 98 -0.29 2.01 4.07
N ARG A 99 -0.63 2.71 5.16
CA ARG A 99 -0.98 2.10 6.46
C ARG A 99 -2.03 1.01 6.32
N ARG A 100 -3.09 1.31 5.57
CA ARG A 100 -4.14 0.35 5.21
C ARG A 100 -3.60 -0.90 4.52
N THR A 101 -2.70 -0.74 3.55
CA THR A 101 -2.11 -1.89 2.83
C THR A 101 -1.12 -2.69 3.66
N LEU A 102 -0.39 -2.04 4.57
CA LEU A 102 0.49 -2.70 5.54
C LEU A 102 -0.35 -3.61 6.46
N ALA A 103 -1.40 -3.05 7.05
CA ALA A 103 -2.33 -3.80 7.89
C ALA A 103 -3.00 -4.95 7.13
N GLU A 104 -3.42 -4.71 5.88
CA GLU A 104 -4.05 -5.74 5.05
C GLU A 104 -3.12 -6.95 4.83
N ALA A 105 -1.83 -6.70 4.56
CA ALA A 105 -0.83 -7.72 4.34
C ALA A 105 -0.50 -8.49 5.63
N MET A 106 -0.23 -7.77 6.73
CA MET A 106 0.05 -8.39 8.03
C MET A 106 -1.13 -9.21 8.55
N ALA A 107 -2.36 -8.71 8.39
CA ALA A 107 -3.57 -9.46 8.71
C ALA A 107 -3.83 -10.65 7.78
N THR A 108 -3.21 -10.71 6.59
CA THR A 108 -3.32 -11.87 5.69
C THR A 108 -2.37 -12.97 6.12
N VAL A 109 -1.12 -12.65 6.45
CA VAL A 109 -0.09 -13.67 6.69
C VAL A 109 -0.09 -14.21 8.12
N THR A 110 -0.40 -13.36 9.11
CA THR A 110 -0.34 -13.71 10.54
C THR A 110 -1.11 -14.98 10.93
N PRO A 111 -2.33 -15.23 10.41
CA PRO A 111 -3.07 -16.46 10.73
C PRO A 111 -2.37 -17.77 10.32
N THR A 112 -1.43 -17.72 9.37
CA THR A 112 -0.62 -18.88 8.95
C THR A 112 0.65 -19.04 9.79
N LEU A 113 1.08 -17.98 10.48
CA LEU A 113 2.30 -17.95 11.28
C LEU A 113 1.98 -18.24 12.76
N VAL A 114 1.31 -19.37 12.98
CA VAL A 114 0.92 -19.89 14.30
C VAL A 114 1.42 -21.32 14.49
N LYS A 115 1.68 -21.70 15.74
CA LYS A 115 2.18 -23.02 16.14
C LYS A 115 1.19 -24.14 15.82
N ASP A 116 -0.10 -23.86 15.99
CA ASP A 116 -1.21 -24.78 15.72
C ASP A 116 -2.53 -23.99 15.54
N SER A 117 -3.54 -24.62 14.94
CA SER A 117 -4.86 -24.02 14.69
C SER A 117 -5.89 -24.29 15.80
N LYS A 118 -5.48 -24.88 16.94
CA LYS A 118 -6.43 -25.25 18.00
C LYS A 118 -7.04 -24.00 18.65
N GLY A 119 -8.37 -23.91 18.59
CA GLY A 119 -9.13 -22.77 19.10
C GLY A 119 -8.99 -21.51 18.23
N MET A 120 -8.55 -21.66 16.98
CA MET A 120 -8.47 -20.55 16.04
C MET A 120 -9.88 -20.00 15.75
N PRO A 121 -10.09 -18.68 15.91
CA PRO A 121 -11.32 -18.01 15.51
C PRO A 121 -11.63 -18.18 14.01
N ASP A 122 -12.89 -17.93 13.63
CA ASP A 122 -13.30 -17.84 12.23
C ASP A 122 -12.39 -16.88 11.45
N ALA A 123 -12.08 -17.23 10.19
CA ALA A 123 -11.11 -16.52 9.37
C ALA A 123 -11.50 -15.03 9.15
N ARG A 124 -12.79 -14.72 9.01
CA ARG A 124 -13.26 -13.35 8.81
C ARG A 124 -13.17 -12.54 10.11
N VAL A 125 -13.53 -13.15 11.23
CA VAL A 125 -13.45 -12.52 12.56
C VAL A 125 -11.98 -12.26 12.94
N MET A 126 -11.11 -13.27 12.78
CA MET A 126 -9.66 -13.16 12.96
C MET A 126 -9.08 -12.02 12.12
N ARG A 127 -9.40 -12.00 10.82
CA ARG A 127 -8.89 -10.97 9.92
C ARG A 127 -9.37 -9.57 10.31
N THR A 128 -10.61 -9.44 10.76
CA THR A 128 -11.17 -8.16 11.22
C THR A 128 -10.47 -7.67 12.48
N ALA A 129 -10.25 -8.53 13.47
CA ALA A 129 -9.49 -8.20 14.67
C ALA A 129 -8.05 -7.75 14.34
N LEU A 130 -7.34 -8.51 13.50
CA LEU A 130 -5.97 -8.18 13.11
C LEU A 130 -5.89 -6.88 12.31
N TYR A 131 -6.74 -6.72 11.29
CA TYR A 131 -6.70 -5.57 10.38
C TYR A 131 -7.15 -4.29 11.06
N SER A 132 -8.27 -4.34 11.81
CA SER A 132 -8.88 -3.14 12.37
C SER A 132 -8.30 -2.73 13.72
N TRP A 133 -7.59 -3.61 14.43
CA TRP A 133 -7.06 -3.34 15.77
C TRP A 133 -5.57 -3.62 15.89
N ALA A 134 -5.11 -4.87 15.68
CA ALA A 134 -3.71 -5.22 15.92
C ALA A 134 -2.73 -4.41 15.06
N PHE A 135 -3.06 -4.25 13.78
CA PHE A 135 -2.22 -3.57 12.79
C PHE A 135 -2.74 -2.18 12.41
N ASN A 136 -3.55 -1.58 13.29
CA ASN A 136 -3.96 -0.18 13.17
C ASN A 136 -3.46 0.62 14.39
N LYS A 137 -2.27 1.26 14.26
CA LYS A 137 -1.62 1.99 15.37
C LYS A 137 -2.49 3.12 15.91
N ASN A 138 -3.32 3.75 15.09
CA ASN A 138 -4.23 4.83 15.53
C ASN A 138 -5.19 4.37 16.63
N ARG A 139 -5.48 3.06 16.72
CA ARG A 139 -6.43 2.50 17.68
C ARG A 139 -5.77 1.83 18.89
N TRP A 140 -4.45 1.87 18.98
CA TRP A 140 -3.73 1.21 20.08
C TRP A 140 -3.95 1.89 21.44
N GLY A 141 -4.39 3.16 21.44
CA GLY A 141 -4.82 3.88 22.64
C GLY A 141 -6.32 3.84 22.91
N GLU A 142 -7.11 3.15 22.07
CA GLU A 142 -8.56 3.01 22.26
C GLU A 142 -8.90 1.77 23.10
N ASP A 143 -10.03 1.83 23.81
CA ASP A 143 -10.60 0.67 24.48
C ASP A 143 -10.97 -0.42 23.46
N THR A 144 -10.26 -1.56 23.55
CA THR A 144 -10.47 -2.68 22.65
C THR A 144 -11.62 -3.56 23.14
N PRO A 145 -12.64 -3.85 22.30
CA PRO A 145 -13.74 -4.75 22.63
C PRO A 145 -13.27 -6.10 23.17
N ALA A 146 -13.96 -6.63 24.17
CA ALA A 146 -13.55 -7.83 24.89
C ALA A 146 -13.42 -9.07 23.99
N ASP A 147 -14.24 -9.19 22.95
CA ASP A 147 -14.14 -10.24 21.94
C ASP A 147 -12.86 -10.11 21.10
N VAL A 148 -12.49 -8.89 20.71
CA VAL A 148 -11.25 -8.60 20.00
C VAL A 148 -10.02 -8.89 20.88
N VAL A 149 -10.03 -8.49 22.16
CA VAL A 149 -8.94 -8.78 23.11
C VAL A 149 -8.68 -10.29 23.17
N LYS A 150 -9.72 -11.12 23.34
CA LYS A 150 -9.60 -12.58 23.37
C LYS A 150 -8.93 -13.15 22.12
N ILE A 151 -9.26 -12.60 20.94
CA ILE A 151 -8.67 -13.02 19.66
C ILE A 151 -7.19 -12.62 19.60
N LEU A 152 -6.86 -11.37 19.95
CA LEU A 152 -5.49 -10.89 19.90
C LEU A 152 -4.59 -11.61 20.91
N ASP A 153 -5.11 -11.94 22.09
CA ASP A 153 -4.41 -12.76 23.08
C ASP A 153 -4.17 -14.20 22.59
N TRP A 154 -5.13 -14.76 21.84
CA TRP A 154 -4.94 -16.04 21.17
C TRP A 154 -3.80 -15.95 20.15
N VAL A 155 -3.81 -14.93 19.29
CA VAL A 155 -2.76 -14.73 18.28
C VAL A 155 -1.40 -14.55 18.94
N LYS A 156 -1.28 -13.69 19.97
CA LYS A 156 -0.03 -13.44 20.69
C LYS A 156 0.58 -14.72 21.27
N ARG A 157 -0.24 -15.61 21.87
CA ARG A 157 0.24 -16.90 22.40
C ARG A 157 0.61 -17.91 21.32
N LYS A 158 -0.23 -18.00 20.28
CA LYS A 158 -0.13 -19.04 19.26
C LYS A 158 0.83 -18.69 18.14
N SER A 159 1.22 -17.43 17.98
CA SER A 159 2.23 -17.04 17.01
C SER A 159 3.54 -17.79 17.21
N VAL A 160 4.13 -18.20 16.09
CA VAL A 160 5.47 -18.77 16.08
C VAL A 160 6.51 -17.74 16.52
N PRO A 161 7.66 -18.14 17.10
CA PRO A 161 8.81 -17.26 17.23
C PRO A 161 9.23 -16.70 15.85
N THR A 162 9.78 -15.48 15.83
CA THR A 162 10.19 -14.84 14.57
C THR A 162 11.33 -15.62 13.93
N SER A 163 12.23 -16.21 14.72
CA SER A 163 13.30 -17.08 14.22
C SER A 163 12.80 -18.28 13.40
N ALA A 164 11.59 -18.78 13.66
CA ALA A 164 10.99 -19.90 12.91
C ALA A 164 10.74 -19.56 11.44
N LEU A 165 10.71 -18.28 11.07
CA LEU A 165 10.56 -17.87 9.68
C LEU A 165 11.78 -18.21 8.82
N SER A 166 12.90 -18.64 9.42
CA SER A 166 14.03 -19.25 8.71
C SER A 166 13.66 -20.57 8.02
N ASP A 167 12.55 -21.22 8.42
CA ASP A 167 12.06 -22.45 7.81
C ASP A 167 11.43 -22.19 6.43
N GLY A 168 11.94 -22.90 5.42
CA GLY A 168 11.52 -22.71 4.03
C GLY A 168 10.09 -23.17 3.74
N LEU A 169 9.58 -24.17 4.46
CA LEU A 169 8.21 -24.67 4.27
C LEU A 169 7.20 -23.68 4.86
N LEU A 170 7.48 -23.12 6.04
CA LEU A 170 6.69 -22.06 6.65
C LEU A 170 6.66 -20.80 5.76
N MET A 171 7.79 -20.42 5.15
CA MET A 171 7.82 -19.32 4.18
C MET A 171 7.01 -19.59 2.92
N ARG A 172 7.06 -20.82 2.40
CA ARG A 172 6.22 -21.21 1.28
C ARG A 172 4.73 -21.16 1.64
N ALA A 173 4.35 -21.60 2.83
CA ALA A 173 2.98 -21.51 3.34
C ALA A 173 2.52 -20.04 3.45
N ALA A 174 3.35 -19.18 4.03
CA ALA A 174 3.10 -17.74 4.13
C ALA A 174 2.88 -17.09 2.75
N LEU A 175 3.75 -17.36 1.77
CA LEU A 175 3.60 -16.85 0.40
C LEU A 175 2.33 -17.38 -0.27
N THR A 176 1.97 -18.63 -0.02
CA THR A 176 0.72 -19.21 -0.51
C THR A 176 -0.47 -18.46 0.05
N THR A 177 -0.52 -18.21 1.36
CA THR A 177 -1.59 -17.41 1.99
C THR A 177 -1.68 -16.00 1.42
N LEU A 178 -0.55 -15.34 1.18
CA LEU A 178 -0.52 -14.00 0.57
C LEU A 178 -1.08 -13.99 -0.87
N SER A 179 -1.06 -15.12 -1.56
CA SER A 179 -1.63 -15.28 -2.91
C SER A 179 -3.15 -15.46 -2.92
N LYS A 180 -3.78 -15.71 -1.78
CA LYS A 180 -5.20 -16.06 -1.68
C LYS A 180 -6.06 -14.91 -1.14
N LYS A 181 -7.34 -14.96 -1.52
CA LYS A 181 -8.44 -14.20 -0.91
C LYS A 181 -9.03 -15.00 0.26
N LEU A 182 -9.92 -14.35 1.03
CA LEU A 182 -10.66 -15.02 2.12
C LEU A 182 -11.51 -16.20 1.66
N ASP A 183 -12.00 -16.17 0.41
CA ASP A 183 -12.78 -17.24 -0.22
C ASP A 183 -11.91 -18.36 -0.82
N GLY A 184 -10.59 -18.35 -0.58
CA GLY A 184 -9.63 -19.33 -1.10
C GLY A 184 -9.26 -19.15 -2.57
N LYS A 185 -9.89 -18.22 -3.30
CA LYS A 185 -9.53 -17.92 -4.70
C LYS A 185 -8.25 -17.11 -4.78
N THR A 186 -7.57 -17.19 -5.93
CA THR A 186 -6.35 -16.41 -6.17
C THR A 186 -6.65 -14.91 -6.22
N ALA A 187 -5.84 -14.12 -5.52
CA ALA A 187 -5.93 -12.66 -5.55
C ALA A 187 -5.38 -12.09 -6.88
N ALA A 188 -5.70 -10.84 -7.18
CA ALA A 188 -5.16 -10.18 -8.37
C ALA A 188 -3.61 -10.08 -8.28
N ALA A 189 -2.92 -10.21 -9.41
CA ALA A 189 -1.45 -10.20 -9.48
C ALA A 189 -0.82 -9.01 -8.75
N ALA A 190 -1.36 -7.80 -8.95
CA ALA A 190 -0.90 -6.59 -8.28
C ALA A 190 -1.07 -6.65 -6.74
N THR A 191 -2.16 -7.23 -6.25
CA THR A 191 -2.40 -7.44 -4.81
C THR A 191 -1.39 -8.41 -4.22
N ILE A 192 -1.10 -9.51 -4.93
CA ILE A 192 -0.14 -10.52 -4.49
C ILE A 192 1.26 -9.91 -4.39
N ARG A 193 1.69 -9.19 -5.42
CA ARG A 193 3.00 -8.49 -5.45
C ARG A 193 3.12 -7.47 -4.32
N ARG A 194 2.08 -6.65 -4.09
CA ARG A 194 2.06 -5.68 -3.00
C ARG A 194 2.21 -6.35 -1.63
N LYS A 195 1.41 -7.39 -1.36
CA LYS A 195 1.48 -8.12 -0.08
C LYS A 195 2.85 -8.78 0.12
N ARG A 196 3.40 -9.40 -0.93
CA ARG A 196 4.75 -9.98 -0.88
C ARG A 196 5.83 -8.92 -0.61
N ALA A 197 5.77 -7.76 -1.26
CA ALA A 197 6.73 -6.69 -1.03
C ALA A 197 6.68 -6.17 0.43
N ILE A 198 5.48 -6.02 0.99
CA ILE A 198 5.30 -5.65 2.39
C ILE A 198 5.86 -6.72 3.33
N PHE A 199 5.58 -8.00 3.04
CA PHE A 199 6.11 -9.12 3.83
C PHE A 199 7.65 -9.20 3.74
N HIS A 200 8.21 -9.00 2.55
CA HIS A 200 9.65 -8.91 2.35
C HIS A 200 10.28 -7.81 3.22
N ASN A 201 9.75 -6.60 3.19
CA ASN A 201 10.27 -5.49 4.00
C ASN A 201 10.12 -5.75 5.50
N SER A 202 9.07 -6.47 5.93
CA SER A 202 8.95 -6.88 7.33
C SER A 202 10.03 -7.88 7.75
N LEU A 203 10.52 -8.72 6.83
CA LEU A 203 11.61 -9.66 7.10
C LEU A 203 12.97 -8.96 7.08
N GLU A 204 13.18 -7.98 6.20
CA GLU A 204 14.38 -7.12 6.27
C GLU A 204 14.44 -6.40 7.62
N TYR A 205 13.31 -5.89 8.12
CA TYR A 205 13.25 -5.30 9.46
C TYR A 205 13.56 -6.32 10.57
N ALA A 206 13.20 -7.60 10.39
CA ALA A 206 13.59 -8.66 11.34
C ALA A 206 15.10 -8.91 11.31
N VAL A 207 15.74 -8.77 10.14
CA VAL A 207 17.21 -8.87 10.00
C VAL A 207 17.89 -7.68 10.67
N GLU A 208 17.39 -6.46 10.43
CA GLU A 208 17.88 -5.24 11.10
C GLU A 208 17.73 -5.33 12.63
N ALA A 209 16.66 -5.95 13.11
CA ALA A 209 16.41 -6.20 14.54
C ALA A 209 17.18 -7.42 15.11
N GLU A 210 18.07 -8.05 14.32
CA GLU A 210 18.83 -9.25 14.69
C GLU A 210 17.97 -10.47 15.08
N LEU A 211 16.69 -10.50 14.67
CA LEU A 211 15.77 -11.62 14.89
C LEU A 211 15.93 -12.71 13.83
N LEU A 212 16.41 -12.34 12.65
CA LEU A 212 16.78 -13.22 11.54
C LEU A 212 18.22 -12.92 11.09
N ALA A 213 18.93 -13.95 10.62
CA ALA A 213 20.29 -13.77 10.09
C ALA A 213 20.28 -13.15 8.68
N ASP A 214 19.28 -13.48 7.88
CA ASP A 214 19.07 -12.99 6.52
C ASP A 214 17.60 -13.13 6.13
N ASN A 215 17.19 -12.51 5.01
CA ASN A 215 15.82 -12.59 4.54
C ASN A 215 15.54 -13.93 3.83
N PRO A 216 14.75 -14.83 4.43
CA PRO A 216 14.55 -16.19 3.91
C PRO A 216 13.77 -16.22 2.60
N LEU A 217 13.00 -15.16 2.26
CA LEU A 217 12.24 -15.09 1.01
C LEU A 217 13.11 -15.14 -0.25
N THR A 218 14.38 -14.73 -0.14
CA THR A 218 15.33 -14.73 -1.27
C THR A 218 15.68 -16.16 -1.71
N ARG A 219 15.59 -17.13 -0.79
CA ARG A 219 15.91 -18.55 -1.04
C ARG A 219 14.74 -19.36 -1.58
N ILE A 220 13.52 -18.83 -1.46
CA ILE A 220 12.31 -19.55 -1.86
C ILE A 220 12.08 -19.41 -3.36
N LYS A 221 12.22 -20.51 -4.10
CA LYS A 221 11.75 -20.62 -5.49
C LYS A 221 10.22 -20.54 -5.52
N TRP A 222 9.70 -19.34 -5.78
CA TRP A 222 8.27 -19.04 -5.86
C TRP A 222 7.99 -18.15 -7.09
N LYS A 223 7.12 -18.60 -7.99
CA LYS A 223 6.76 -17.85 -9.19
C LYS A 223 5.65 -16.84 -8.84
N ALA A 224 5.98 -15.56 -8.91
CA ALA A 224 4.97 -14.51 -8.81
C ALA A 224 4.00 -14.61 -10.00
N PRO A 225 2.70 -14.29 -9.82
CA PRO A 225 1.78 -14.17 -10.94
C PRO A 225 2.35 -13.20 -11.99
N GLU A 226 2.17 -13.56 -13.26
CA GLU A 226 2.54 -12.70 -14.38
C GLU A 226 1.81 -11.36 -14.25
N GLN A 227 2.56 -10.30 -14.56
CA GLN A 227 2.00 -8.97 -14.57
C GLN A 227 1.18 -8.85 -15.85
N VAL A 228 -0.13 -8.72 -15.70
CA VAL A 228 -0.94 -8.16 -16.80
C VAL A 228 -0.40 -6.74 -17.01
N GLU A 229 0.08 -6.44 -18.21
CA GLU A 229 0.59 -5.11 -18.54
C GLU A 229 -0.46 -4.05 -18.18
N GLU A 230 -0.02 -2.93 -17.61
CA GLU A 230 -0.90 -1.82 -17.22
C GLU A 230 -1.37 -1.00 -18.43
N GLU A 231 -1.57 -1.64 -19.58
CA GLU A 231 -2.00 -0.97 -20.78
C GLU A 231 -3.48 -0.63 -20.70
N VAL A 232 -3.82 0.57 -21.13
CA VAL A 232 -5.20 0.99 -21.31
C VAL A 232 -5.77 0.25 -22.51
N ASP A 233 -6.86 -0.46 -22.26
CA ASP A 233 -7.68 -1.06 -23.32
C ASP A 233 -8.41 0.06 -24.10
N PRO A 234 -8.16 0.22 -25.42
CA PRO A 234 -8.89 1.18 -26.25
C PRO A 234 -10.41 1.05 -26.15
N ALA A 235 -10.95 -0.16 -25.92
CA ALA A 235 -12.39 -0.37 -25.79
C ALA A 235 -13.02 0.30 -24.54
N CYS A 236 -12.21 0.73 -23.56
CA CYS A 236 -12.72 1.47 -22.40
C CYS A 236 -12.85 2.97 -22.64
N VAL A 237 -12.23 3.50 -23.69
CA VAL A 237 -12.14 4.93 -24.00
C VAL A 237 -13.31 5.36 -24.88
N PRO A 238 -14.28 6.15 -24.38
CA PRO A 238 -15.31 6.75 -25.22
C PRO A 238 -14.73 7.75 -26.22
N ASP A 239 -15.33 7.78 -27.42
CA ASP A 239 -15.13 8.85 -28.39
C ASP A 239 -15.74 10.18 -27.89
N PRO A 240 -15.45 11.33 -28.54
CA PRO A 240 -15.97 12.62 -28.11
C PRO A 240 -17.50 12.72 -28.03
N GLU A 241 -18.23 12.07 -28.94
CA GLU A 241 -19.68 12.10 -28.96
C GLU A 241 -20.26 11.29 -27.80
N GLN A 242 -19.71 10.09 -27.55
CA GLN A 242 -20.06 9.24 -26.42
C GLN A 242 -19.75 9.93 -25.09
N ALA A 243 -18.60 10.59 -24.97
CA ALA A 243 -18.25 11.34 -23.78
C ALA A 243 -19.20 12.51 -23.52
N ALA A 244 -19.59 13.25 -24.57
CA ALA A 244 -20.58 14.31 -24.47
C ALA A 244 -21.95 13.78 -24.02
N LYS A 245 -22.43 12.66 -24.60
CA LYS A 245 -23.68 11.99 -24.18
C LYS A 245 -23.63 11.54 -22.73
N LEU A 246 -22.52 10.98 -22.27
CA LEU A 246 -22.34 10.58 -20.87
C LEU A 246 -22.37 11.79 -19.92
N LEU A 247 -21.70 12.89 -20.26
CA LEU A 247 -21.72 14.11 -19.45
C LEU A 247 -23.10 14.78 -19.42
N ALA A 248 -23.84 14.76 -20.54
CA ALA A 248 -25.22 15.21 -20.59
C ALA A 248 -26.13 14.34 -19.71
N ALA A 249 -26.02 13.01 -19.80
CA ALA A 249 -26.75 12.09 -18.94
C ALA A 249 -26.41 12.28 -17.44
N VAL A 250 -25.16 12.61 -17.12
CA VAL A 250 -24.77 13.01 -15.77
C VAL A 250 -25.55 14.25 -15.33
N ARG A 251 -25.64 15.28 -16.17
CA ARG A 251 -26.29 16.55 -15.84
C ARG A 251 -27.80 16.40 -15.67
N ASP A 252 -28.41 15.59 -16.52
CA ASP A 252 -29.86 15.56 -16.71
C ASP A 252 -30.56 14.53 -15.81
N GLN A 253 -29.81 13.60 -15.20
CA GLN A 253 -30.41 12.53 -14.39
C GLN A 253 -31.02 12.98 -13.05
N SER A 254 -30.44 13.98 -12.38
CA SER A 254 -30.85 14.39 -11.03
C SER A 254 -30.19 15.71 -10.60
N PRO A 255 -30.70 16.40 -9.57
CA PRO A 255 -30.02 17.56 -8.97
C PRO A 255 -28.60 17.25 -8.49
N ARG A 256 -28.38 16.03 -7.99
CA ARG A 256 -27.06 15.52 -7.59
C ARG A 256 -26.14 15.39 -8.80
N GLY A 257 -26.63 14.78 -9.88
CA GLY A 257 -25.89 14.62 -11.13
C GLY A 257 -25.53 15.96 -11.77
N ARG A 258 -26.47 16.91 -11.80
CA ARG A 258 -26.25 18.26 -12.31
C ARG A 258 -25.10 19.00 -11.63
N ARG A 259 -24.94 18.85 -10.30
CA ARG A 259 -23.80 19.39 -9.54
C ARG A 259 -22.47 18.68 -9.81
N LEU A 260 -22.52 17.45 -10.33
CA LEU A 260 -21.34 16.65 -10.64
C LEU A 260 -20.93 16.70 -12.12
N ALA A 261 -21.71 17.32 -13.00
CA ALA A 261 -21.35 17.46 -14.41
C ALA A 261 -19.95 18.09 -14.58
N GLY A 262 -19.69 19.21 -13.88
CA GLY A 262 -18.35 19.82 -13.85
C GLY A 262 -17.27 18.92 -13.23
N PHE A 263 -17.63 18.10 -12.24
CA PHE A 263 -16.71 17.18 -11.58
C PHE A 263 -16.20 16.10 -12.54
N PHE A 264 -17.10 15.48 -13.32
CA PHE A 264 -16.71 14.52 -14.37
C PHE A 264 -16.04 15.23 -15.56
N GLY A 265 -16.49 16.45 -15.90
CA GLY A 265 -15.85 17.28 -16.91
C GLY A 265 -14.36 17.55 -16.62
N CYS A 266 -13.99 17.81 -15.36
CA CYS A 266 -12.59 17.92 -14.97
C CYS A 266 -11.78 16.65 -15.25
N MET A 267 -12.37 15.46 -15.09
CA MET A 267 -11.67 14.20 -15.40
C MET A 267 -11.48 14.03 -16.91
N TYR A 268 -12.52 14.36 -17.69
CA TYR A 268 -12.54 14.19 -19.14
C TYR A 268 -11.69 15.21 -19.89
N TYR A 269 -11.80 16.49 -19.55
CA TYR A 269 -11.11 17.55 -20.31
C TYR A 269 -9.71 17.90 -19.76
N ALA A 270 -9.49 17.71 -18.45
CA ALA A 270 -8.23 18.08 -17.79
C ALA A 270 -7.40 16.87 -17.33
N ALA A 271 -7.83 15.65 -17.67
CA ALA A 271 -7.26 14.42 -17.12
C ALA A 271 -7.13 14.52 -15.58
N ALA A 272 -8.07 15.13 -14.87
CA ALA A 272 -7.96 15.26 -13.41
C ALA A 272 -8.23 13.92 -12.72
N ARG A 273 -7.49 13.58 -11.66
CA ARG A 273 -7.85 12.42 -10.83
C ARG A 273 -9.06 12.77 -9.97
N PRO A 274 -9.98 11.84 -9.67
CA PRO A 274 -11.11 12.12 -8.78
C PRO A 274 -10.71 12.81 -7.48
N ALA A 275 -9.65 12.32 -6.82
CA ALA A 275 -9.13 12.88 -5.57
C ALA A 275 -8.54 14.30 -5.71
N GLU A 276 -8.13 14.72 -6.91
CA GLU A 276 -7.68 16.10 -7.18
C GLU A 276 -8.91 17.02 -7.34
N VAL A 277 -9.94 16.54 -8.03
CA VAL A 277 -11.18 17.31 -8.25
C VAL A 277 -11.97 17.49 -6.95
N VAL A 278 -11.97 16.50 -6.05
CA VAL A 278 -12.60 16.60 -4.72
C VAL A 278 -12.05 17.77 -3.90
N GLY A 279 -10.75 18.10 -4.07
CA GLY A 279 -10.08 19.19 -3.37
C GLY A 279 -9.97 20.50 -4.16
N LEU A 280 -10.46 20.54 -5.41
CA LEU A 280 -10.27 21.68 -6.30
C LEU A 280 -10.99 22.92 -5.78
N GLN A 281 -10.26 24.03 -5.60
CA GLN A 281 -10.81 25.30 -5.14
C GLN A 281 -10.98 26.29 -6.29
N LEU A 282 -11.89 27.25 -6.13
CA LEU A 282 -12.10 28.28 -7.17
C LEU A 282 -10.84 29.11 -7.45
N LYS A 283 -10.03 29.41 -6.42
CA LYS A 283 -8.74 30.13 -6.57
C LYS A 283 -7.72 29.40 -7.44
N ASP A 284 -7.88 28.09 -7.58
CA ASP A 284 -7.03 27.22 -8.39
C ASP A 284 -7.48 27.16 -9.86
N CYS A 285 -8.55 27.88 -10.22
CA CYS A 285 -9.13 27.90 -11.56
C CYS A 285 -8.98 29.29 -12.18
N ASP A 286 -8.38 29.33 -13.36
CA ASP A 286 -8.48 30.48 -14.27
C ASP A 286 -9.57 30.19 -15.30
N LEU A 287 -10.68 30.94 -15.21
CA LEU A 287 -11.92 30.71 -15.95
C LEU A 287 -12.30 31.96 -16.77
N PRO A 288 -11.57 32.28 -17.85
CA PRO A 288 -11.83 33.45 -18.67
C PRO A 288 -13.24 33.41 -19.29
N ARG A 289 -13.75 34.57 -19.70
CA ARG A 289 -15.09 34.66 -20.33
C ARG A 289 -15.14 33.92 -21.68
N ARG A 290 -14.03 33.85 -22.40
CA ARG A 290 -13.87 33.18 -23.70
C ARG A 290 -12.48 32.55 -23.78
N GLY A 291 -12.37 31.45 -24.53
CA GLY A 291 -11.08 30.79 -24.79
C GLY A 291 -10.67 29.79 -23.71
N TRP A 292 -9.40 29.41 -23.78
CA TRP A 292 -8.80 28.41 -22.89
C TRP A 292 -8.58 28.97 -21.49
N GLY A 293 -8.81 28.12 -20.49
CA GLY A 293 -8.51 28.43 -19.08
C GLY A 293 -7.37 27.56 -18.55
N MET A 294 -7.21 27.56 -17.24
CA MET A 294 -6.17 26.79 -16.56
C MET A 294 -6.68 26.23 -15.23
N LEU A 295 -6.35 24.96 -14.95
CA LEU A 295 -6.47 24.38 -13.61
C LEU A 295 -5.09 24.22 -12.97
N ARG A 296 -4.98 24.63 -11.70
CA ARG A 296 -3.81 24.42 -10.84
C ARG A 296 -4.11 23.30 -9.84
N LEU A 297 -3.73 22.07 -10.17
CA LEU A 297 -3.99 20.91 -9.32
C LEU A 297 -2.87 20.79 -8.29
N ASN A 298 -3.18 21.16 -7.04
CA ASN A 298 -2.22 21.35 -5.94
C ASN A 298 -2.23 20.21 -4.90
N GLU A 299 -3.40 19.61 -4.66
CA GLU A 299 -3.64 18.65 -3.58
C GLU A 299 -4.43 17.44 -4.11
N THR A 300 -4.10 16.26 -3.59
CA THR A 300 -4.91 15.05 -3.73
C THR A 300 -5.55 14.74 -2.39
N ARG A 301 -6.85 14.46 -2.38
CA ARG A 301 -7.58 14.00 -1.18
C ARG A 301 -8.01 12.53 -1.28
N PRO A 302 -7.07 11.56 -1.30
CA PRO A 302 -7.43 10.15 -1.46
C PRO A 302 -8.25 9.67 -0.26
N ARG A 303 -9.32 8.92 -0.53
CA ARG A 303 -10.08 8.26 0.52
C ARG A 303 -9.27 7.09 1.09
N SER A 304 -8.97 7.16 2.38
CA SER A 304 -8.32 6.07 3.10
C SER A 304 -9.21 5.48 4.21
N GLY A 305 -10.30 6.20 4.56
CA GLY A 305 -11.16 5.89 5.70
C GLY A 305 -10.63 6.55 6.97
N SER A 306 -11.53 7.07 7.80
CA SER A 306 -11.21 7.84 9.02
C SER A 306 -10.32 7.06 9.98
N ALA A 307 -10.51 5.74 10.05
CA ALA A 307 -9.71 4.84 10.87
C ALA A 307 -8.21 4.79 10.49
N TRP A 308 -7.80 5.35 9.35
CA TRP A 308 -6.43 5.27 8.82
C TRP A 308 -5.72 6.63 8.69
N THR A 309 -6.47 7.73 8.84
CA THR A 309 -5.96 9.10 8.76
C THR A 309 -5.64 9.65 10.13
N ASP A 310 -4.62 10.50 10.22
CA ASP A 310 -4.30 11.20 11.48
C ASP A 310 -5.37 12.23 11.86
N SER A 311 -6.09 12.79 10.87
CA SER A 311 -7.15 13.77 11.10
C SER A 311 -8.51 13.17 11.51
N GLY A 312 -8.66 11.84 11.50
CA GLY A 312 -9.96 11.19 11.69
C GLY A 312 -11.00 11.44 10.57
N GLU A 313 -10.63 12.10 9.47
CA GLU A 313 -11.49 12.32 8.30
C GLU A 313 -11.40 11.15 7.29
N ALA A 314 -12.46 10.85 6.53
CA ALA A 314 -12.41 9.76 5.56
C ALA A 314 -11.36 9.94 4.43
N HIS A 315 -10.92 11.18 4.21
CA HIS A 315 -9.94 11.56 3.20
C HIS A 315 -8.66 12.08 3.85
N ASP A 316 -7.53 11.63 3.34
CA ASP A 316 -6.20 12.12 3.70
C ASP A 316 -5.89 13.40 2.90
N LYS A 317 -5.18 14.38 3.47
CA LYS A 317 -4.77 15.62 2.75
C LYS A 317 -3.32 15.47 2.30
N ARG A 318 -3.05 15.40 0.99
CA ARG A 318 -1.70 15.17 0.47
C ARG A 318 -1.35 16.08 -0.72
N GLY A 319 -0.07 16.46 -0.83
CA GLY A 319 0.51 16.94 -2.09
C GLY A 319 0.58 15.84 -3.16
N LEU A 320 0.82 16.22 -4.43
CA LEU A 320 0.80 15.27 -5.56
C LEU A 320 1.80 14.11 -5.41
N LYS A 321 1.37 12.90 -5.79
CA LYS A 321 2.15 11.64 -5.74
C LYS A 321 3.48 11.79 -6.49
N HIS A 322 4.59 11.36 -5.87
CA HIS A 322 5.98 11.37 -6.41
C HIS A 322 6.61 12.74 -6.70
N ARG A 323 6.17 13.82 -6.05
CA ARG A 323 6.85 15.12 -6.12
C ARG A 323 7.07 15.76 -4.75
N PRO A 324 7.94 16.80 -4.67
CA PRO A 324 8.02 17.66 -3.49
C PRO A 324 6.61 18.12 -3.10
N ARG A 325 6.33 18.23 -1.79
CA ARG A 325 5.01 18.54 -1.21
C ARG A 325 4.30 19.78 -1.81
N LYS A 326 5.00 20.64 -2.57
CA LYS A 326 4.51 21.89 -3.19
C LYS A 326 4.30 21.83 -4.71
N ALA A 327 4.46 20.69 -5.37
CA ALA A 327 4.45 20.70 -6.83
C ALA A 327 3.04 20.79 -7.42
N VAL A 328 2.73 21.94 -8.02
CA VAL A 328 1.48 22.21 -8.73
C VAL A 328 1.52 21.63 -10.14
N ARG A 329 0.46 20.93 -10.55
CA ARG A 329 0.23 20.53 -11.94
C ARG A 329 -0.70 21.54 -12.62
N GLN A 330 -0.15 22.31 -13.55
CA GLN A 330 -0.92 23.22 -14.40
C GLN A 330 -1.45 22.47 -15.62
N VAL A 331 -2.76 22.52 -15.83
CA VAL A 331 -3.43 21.89 -16.97
C VAL A 331 -4.26 22.94 -17.71
N PRO A 332 -3.89 23.32 -18.95
CA PRO A 332 -4.74 24.12 -19.80
C PRO A 332 -6.06 23.39 -20.02
N ILE A 333 -7.19 24.07 -19.83
CA ILE A 333 -8.52 23.50 -20.02
C ILE A 333 -9.23 24.15 -21.19
N PRO A 334 -9.93 23.36 -22.02
CA PRO A 334 -10.57 23.88 -23.21
C PRO A 334 -11.82 24.70 -22.86
N PRO A 335 -12.32 25.56 -23.79
CA PRO A 335 -13.45 26.46 -23.56
C PRO A 335 -14.72 25.77 -23.04
N GLU A 336 -14.95 24.51 -23.41
CA GLU A 336 -16.07 23.68 -22.97
C GLU A 336 -16.04 23.46 -21.45
N LEU A 337 -14.88 23.08 -20.92
CA LEU A 337 -14.72 22.90 -19.48
C LEU A 337 -14.76 24.25 -18.74
N VAL A 338 -14.19 25.31 -19.32
CA VAL A 338 -14.29 26.67 -18.74
C VAL A 338 -15.75 27.06 -18.59
N SER A 339 -16.56 26.89 -19.64
CA SER A 339 -17.98 27.22 -19.65
C SER A 339 -18.74 26.39 -18.62
N LEU A 340 -18.46 25.09 -18.54
CA LEU A 340 -19.07 24.17 -17.58
C LEU A 340 -18.77 24.56 -16.12
N LEU A 341 -17.52 24.92 -15.81
CA LEU A 341 -17.12 25.33 -14.47
C LEU A 341 -17.67 26.71 -14.10
N ARG A 342 -17.69 27.66 -15.04
CA ARG A 342 -18.32 28.97 -14.83
C ARG A 342 -19.81 28.82 -14.52
N TRP A 343 -20.52 28.00 -15.30
CA TRP A 343 -21.92 27.70 -15.06
C TRP A 343 -22.14 27.08 -13.67
N HIS A 344 -21.30 26.11 -13.28
CA HIS A 344 -21.37 25.49 -11.96
C HIS A 344 -21.20 26.51 -10.83
N VAL A 345 -20.21 27.40 -10.93
CA VAL A 345 -19.95 28.45 -9.94
C VAL A 345 -21.13 29.42 -9.84
N THR A 346 -21.69 29.84 -10.97
CA THR A 346 -22.89 30.71 -10.98
C THR A 346 -24.10 30.02 -10.36
N ALA A 347 -24.32 28.73 -10.66
CA ALA A 347 -25.50 28.00 -10.22
C ALA A 347 -25.45 27.55 -8.75
N TYR A 348 -24.25 27.23 -8.23
CA TYR A 348 -24.10 26.57 -6.93
C TYR A 348 -23.12 27.24 -5.98
N GLY A 349 -22.38 28.26 -6.43
CA GLY A 349 -21.33 28.89 -5.64
C GLY A 349 -20.18 27.93 -5.34
N THR A 350 -19.57 28.13 -4.17
CA THR A 350 -18.48 27.29 -3.64
C THR A 350 -18.82 26.83 -2.23
N ALA A 351 -18.11 25.82 -1.74
CA ALA A 351 -18.15 25.46 -0.33
C ALA A 351 -17.53 26.58 0.54
N PRO A 352 -17.82 26.64 1.86
CA PRO A 352 -17.23 27.64 2.75
C PRO A 352 -15.70 27.67 2.75
N ASP A 353 -15.04 26.53 2.49
CA ASP A 353 -13.59 26.41 2.36
C ASP A 353 -13.06 26.64 0.93
N GLY A 354 -13.90 27.18 0.04
CA GLY A 354 -13.55 27.55 -1.34
C GLY A 354 -13.54 26.41 -2.35
N ARG A 355 -13.87 25.18 -1.95
CA ARG A 355 -13.99 24.03 -2.87
C ARG A 355 -15.09 24.26 -3.91
N LEU A 356 -14.81 23.92 -5.17
CA LEU A 356 -15.80 24.00 -6.25
C LEU A 356 -16.94 22.99 -6.04
N PHE A 357 -16.61 21.77 -5.62
CA PHE A 357 -17.57 20.68 -5.54
C PHE A 357 -17.78 20.22 -4.10
N GLN A 358 -19.05 20.05 -3.74
CA GLN A 358 -19.48 19.63 -2.41
C GLN A 358 -20.72 18.75 -2.49
N THR A 359 -20.97 17.95 -1.45
CA THR A 359 -22.24 17.25 -1.30
C THR A 359 -23.37 18.26 -1.00
N GLN A 360 -24.63 17.82 -1.06
CA GLN A 360 -25.76 18.67 -0.67
C GLN A 360 -25.66 19.18 0.79
N ARG A 361 -24.93 18.45 1.65
CA ARG A 361 -24.67 18.84 3.05
C ARG A 361 -23.36 19.63 3.22
N GLY A 362 -22.75 20.11 2.14
CA GLY A 362 -21.48 20.87 2.17
C GLY A 362 -20.20 20.04 2.37
N GLY A 363 -20.33 18.72 2.54
CA GLY A 363 -19.21 17.82 2.78
C GLY A 363 -18.37 17.48 1.54
N LEU A 364 -17.35 16.66 1.72
CA LEU A 364 -16.53 16.10 0.63
C LEU A 364 -17.33 15.10 -0.20
N ILE A 365 -17.16 15.16 -1.53
CA ILE A 365 -17.75 14.16 -2.43
C ILE A 365 -17.12 12.79 -2.14
N GLN A 366 -17.98 11.79 -1.99
CA GLN A 366 -17.61 10.41 -1.69
C GLN A 366 -17.54 9.56 -2.96
N ASP A 367 -16.59 8.62 -2.99
CA ASP A 367 -16.37 7.71 -4.12
C ASP A 367 -17.60 6.89 -4.51
N THR A 368 -18.30 6.33 -3.51
CA THR A 368 -19.57 5.62 -3.72
C THR A 368 -20.60 6.53 -4.36
N GLY A 369 -20.62 7.78 -3.92
CA GLY A 369 -21.61 8.76 -4.32
C GLY A 369 -21.50 9.24 -5.76
N TYR A 370 -20.29 9.56 -6.23
CA TYR A 370 -20.11 9.84 -7.66
C TYR A 370 -20.18 8.55 -8.49
N GLY A 371 -19.81 7.39 -7.92
CA GLY A 371 -19.90 6.09 -8.60
C GLY A 371 -21.32 5.71 -8.99
N GLU A 372 -22.29 5.91 -8.09
CA GLU A 372 -23.72 5.72 -8.36
C GLU A 372 -24.22 6.61 -9.50
N VAL A 373 -23.88 7.90 -9.44
CA VAL A 373 -24.23 8.89 -10.46
C VAL A 373 -23.64 8.51 -11.82
N TRP A 374 -22.42 7.99 -11.86
CA TRP A 374 -21.81 7.52 -13.09
C TRP A 374 -22.47 6.26 -13.65
N ALA A 375 -22.78 5.29 -12.78
CA ALA A 375 -23.45 4.06 -13.18
C ALA A 375 -24.82 4.33 -13.82
N GLU A 376 -25.56 5.29 -13.27
CA GLU A 376 -26.83 5.74 -13.83
C GLU A 376 -26.67 6.57 -15.11
N ALA A 377 -25.65 7.42 -15.21
CA ALA A 377 -25.37 8.10 -16.48
C ALA A 377 -25.08 7.10 -17.62
N ARG A 378 -24.33 6.02 -17.32
CA ARG A 378 -24.09 4.92 -18.28
C ARG A 378 -25.37 4.17 -18.65
N SER A 379 -26.31 4.01 -17.72
CA SER A 379 -27.59 3.30 -17.99
C SER A 379 -28.45 4.08 -18.99
N ARG A 380 -28.39 5.42 -18.94
CA ARG A 380 -29.15 6.33 -19.80
C ARG A 380 -28.49 6.64 -21.14
N ALA A 381 -27.16 6.78 -21.17
CA ALA A 381 -26.43 7.25 -22.35
C ALA A 381 -26.00 6.13 -23.31
N LEU A 382 -25.80 4.91 -22.80
CA LEU A 382 -25.22 3.80 -23.57
C LEU A 382 -26.28 2.77 -23.98
N THR A 383 -26.10 2.17 -25.14
CA THR A 383 -26.91 1.01 -25.54
C THR A 383 -26.66 -0.18 -24.61
N PRO A 384 -27.57 -1.18 -24.54
CA PRO A 384 -27.36 -2.38 -23.73
C PRO A 384 -26.05 -3.14 -24.08
N ALA A 385 -25.62 -3.12 -25.35
CA ALA A 385 -24.37 -3.72 -25.78
C ALA A 385 -23.15 -2.94 -25.25
N GLN A 386 -23.14 -1.62 -25.43
CA GLN A 386 -22.09 -0.73 -24.91
C GLN A 386 -22.00 -0.76 -23.38
N ARG A 387 -23.13 -0.84 -22.67
CA ARG A 387 -23.14 -0.90 -21.21
C ARG A 387 -22.47 -2.17 -20.67
N ARG A 388 -22.62 -3.29 -21.37
CA ARG A 388 -21.98 -4.59 -21.05
C ARG A 388 -20.49 -4.62 -21.39
N SER A 389 -20.02 -3.75 -22.29
CA SER A 389 -18.62 -3.66 -22.66
C SER A 389 -17.79 -2.88 -21.61
N PRO A 390 -16.45 -2.86 -21.74
CA PRO A 390 -15.57 -2.04 -20.91
C PRO A 390 -15.77 -0.52 -21.07
N LEU A 391 -16.57 -0.08 -22.05
CA LEU A 391 -16.74 1.33 -22.41
C LEU A 391 -17.14 2.19 -21.22
N ALA A 392 -16.26 3.13 -20.89
CA ALA A 392 -16.45 4.12 -19.83
C ALA A 392 -16.90 3.49 -18.50
N LYS A 393 -16.49 2.24 -18.20
CA LYS A 393 -17.01 1.44 -17.09
C LYS A 393 -16.83 2.12 -15.74
N ARG A 394 -15.75 2.87 -15.57
CA ARG A 394 -15.41 3.61 -14.35
C ARG A 394 -15.33 5.10 -14.66
N PRO A 395 -15.60 5.98 -13.69
CA PRO A 395 -15.31 7.41 -13.80
C PRO A 395 -13.86 7.71 -14.20
N TYR A 396 -12.92 6.89 -13.71
CA TYR A 396 -11.50 7.04 -14.00
C TYR A 396 -11.16 6.83 -15.48
N ASP A 397 -12.02 6.14 -16.23
CA ASP A 397 -11.81 5.93 -17.66
C ASP A 397 -11.93 7.25 -18.43
N LEU A 398 -12.63 8.27 -17.92
CA LEU A 398 -12.61 9.64 -18.49
C LEU A 398 -11.21 10.26 -18.47
N ARG A 399 -10.41 9.97 -17.43
CA ARG A 399 -9.02 10.41 -17.40
C ARG A 399 -8.18 9.64 -18.43
N HIS A 400 -8.46 8.35 -18.63
CA HIS A 400 -7.80 7.60 -19.70
C HIS A 400 -8.14 8.21 -21.06
N THR A 401 -9.42 8.52 -21.31
CA THR A 401 -9.87 9.23 -22.50
C THR A 401 -9.15 10.56 -22.71
N ALA A 402 -9.07 11.41 -21.69
CA ALA A 402 -8.38 12.68 -21.80
C ALA A 402 -6.94 12.53 -22.32
N VAL A 403 -6.19 11.60 -21.72
CA VAL A 403 -4.78 11.37 -22.05
C VAL A 403 -4.62 10.73 -23.43
N SER A 404 -5.44 9.73 -23.76
CA SER A 404 -5.42 9.12 -25.09
C SER A 404 -5.80 10.11 -26.18
N THR A 405 -6.83 10.93 -25.96
CA THR A 405 -7.24 11.97 -26.92
C THR A 405 -6.11 12.96 -27.17
N TRP A 406 -5.38 13.41 -26.14
CA TRP A 406 -4.24 14.30 -26.35
C TRP A 406 -3.13 13.63 -27.18
N LEU A 407 -2.83 12.35 -26.93
CA LEU A 407 -1.82 11.61 -27.70
C LEU A 407 -2.23 11.44 -29.16
N SER A 408 -3.43 10.94 -29.41
CA SER A 408 -3.97 10.74 -30.77
C SER A 408 -4.29 12.07 -31.49
N SER A 409 -4.23 13.21 -30.78
CA SER A 409 -4.26 14.54 -31.41
C SER A 409 -2.86 15.04 -31.81
N GLY A 410 -1.83 14.19 -31.68
CA GLY A 410 -0.45 14.53 -32.01
C GLY A 410 0.27 15.40 -30.99
N VAL A 411 -0.26 15.57 -29.76
CA VAL A 411 0.42 16.33 -28.71
C VAL A 411 1.65 15.55 -28.23
N GLU A 412 2.78 16.25 -28.12
CA GLU A 412 4.05 15.65 -27.71
C GLU A 412 3.94 14.84 -26.40
N PRO A 413 4.45 13.60 -26.34
CA PRO A 413 4.34 12.75 -25.15
C PRO A 413 4.90 13.39 -23.87
N GLN A 414 5.97 14.19 -23.96
CA GLN A 414 6.52 14.91 -22.80
C GLN A 414 5.52 15.93 -22.25
N LEU A 415 4.83 16.67 -23.13
CA LEU A 415 3.81 17.63 -22.74
C LEU A 415 2.57 16.94 -22.19
N VAL A 416 2.13 15.84 -22.80
CA VAL A 416 1.05 14.99 -22.29
C VAL A 416 1.40 14.45 -20.90
N ALA A 417 2.59 13.91 -20.70
CA ALA A 417 3.04 13.40 -19.40
C ALA A 417 3.04 14.51 -18.33
N LYS A 418 3.57 15.69 -18.67
CA LYS A 418 3.57 16.88 -17.79
C LYS A 418 2.15 17.29 -17.42
N ARG A 419 1.25 17.41 -18.42
CA ARG A 419 -0.15 17.79 -18.23
C ARG A 419 -0.92 16.73 -17.47
N ALA A 420 -0.69 15.44 -17.69
CA ALA A 420 -1.36 14.32 -17.01
C ALA A 420 -0.80 14.07 -15.59
N GLY A 421 0.41 14.53 -15.28
CA GLY A 421 1.08 14.21 -14.03
C GLY A 421 1.57 12.76 -13.99
N HIS A 422 2.16 12.32 -15.10
CA HIS A 422 2.87 11.04 -15.26
C HIS A 422 4.37 11.29 -15.45
N SER A 423 5.20 10.28 -15.18
CA SER A 423 6.50 10.20 -15.83
C SER A 423 6.31 9.75 -17.28
N VAL A 424 7.27 10.09 -18.15
CA VAL A 424 7.24 9.65 -19.56
C VAL A 424 7.22 8.12 -19.67
N GLY A 425 7.97 7.41 -18.82
CA GLY A 425 7.94 5.94 -18.78
C GLY A 425 6.57 5.36 -18.39
N VAL A 426 5.84 5.99 -17.46
CA VAL A 426 4.45 5.59 -17.15
C VAL A 426 3.53 5.86 -18.34
N LEU A 427 3.71 6.98 -19.04
CA LEU A 427 2.90 7.31 -20.21
C LEU A 427 3.06 6.24 -21.30
N PHE A 428 4.29 5.88 -21.68
CA PHE A 428 4.53 4.85 -22.69
C PHE A 428 4.04 3.48 -22.25
N ARG A 429 4.30 3.07 -21.00
CA ARG A 429 3.84 1.77 -20.48
C ARG A 429 2.31 1.62 -20.47
N VAL A 430 1.57 2.71 -20.29
CA VAL A 430 0.11 2.68 -20.09
C VAL A 430 -0.66 3.03 -21.37
N TYR A 431 -0.12 3.89 -22.24
CA TYR A 431 -0.83 4.49 -23.37
C TYR A 431 -0.16 4.22 -24.74
N ALA A 432 0.79 3.27 -24.83
CA ALA A 432 1.48 2.96 -26.08
C ALA A 432 0.53 2.75 -27.27
N LYS A 433 -0.61 2.08 -27.04
CA LYS A 433 -1.65 1.79 -28.05
C LYS A 433 -2.29 3.03 -28.71
N PHE A 434 -2.09 4.22 -28.15
CA PHE A 434 -2.66 5.48 -28.67
C PHE A 434 -1.63 6.38 -29.36
N LEU A 435 -0.38 5.91 -29.50
CA LEU A 435 0.68 6.63 -30.20
C LEU A 435 0.75 6.29 -31.69
N SER A 436 0.08 5.22 -32.12
CA SER A 436 0.03 4.77 -33.50
C SER A 436 -1.10 5.49 -34.25
N ASP A 437 -0.89 6.76 -34.57
CA ASP A 437 -1.47 7.29 -35.79
C ASP A 437 -0.67 6.63 -36.93
N GLY A 438 -1.37 5.88 -37.80
CA GLY A 438 -0.82 4.82 -38.65
C GLY A 438 0.47 5.13 -39.41
N ASP A 439 1.21 4.07 -39.77
CA ASP A 439 2.54 4.12 -40.40
C ASP A 439 2.63 5.13 -41.55
N GLU A 440 1.55 5.37 -42.29
CA GLU A 440 1.49 6.38 -43.36
C GLU A 440 1.73 7.82 -42.88
N ALA A 441 1.14 8.25 -41.75
CA ALA A 441 1.34 9.60 -41.22
C ALA A 441 2.75 9.77 -40.63
N ALA A 442 3.31 8.70 -40.04
CA ALA A 442 4.70 8.67 -39.58
C ALA A 442 5.67 8.74 -40.77
N ASN A 443 5.42 7.95 -41.82
CA ASN A 443 6.20 7.94 -43.05
C ASN A 443 6.12 9.28 -43.78
N ALA A 444 4.96 9.92 -43.84
CA ALA A 444 4.80 11.26 -44.43
C ALA A 444 5.65 12.31 -43.70
N LYS A 445 5.72 12.26 -42.37
CA LYS A 445 6.59 13.15 -41.57
C LYS A 445 8.08 12.87 -41.82
N ILE A 446 8.48 11.60 -41.93
CA ILE A 446 9.85 11.20 -42.25
C ILE A 446 10.24 11.69 -43.65
N SER A 447 9.41 11.40 -44.66
CA SER A 447 9.62 11.84 -46.04
C SER A 447 9.69 13.36 -46.16
N ALA A 448 8.82 14.10 -45.48
CA ALA A 448 8.87 15.57 -45.46
C ALA A 448 10.14 16.13 -44.79
N ARG A 449 10.80 15.36 -43.91
CA ARG A 449 12.08 15.75 -43.30
C ARG A 449 13.27 15.38 -44.19
N LEU A 450 13.23 14.22 -44.85
CA LEU A 450 14.29 13.77 -45.77
C LEU A 450 14.29 14.58 -47.07
N GLY A 451 13.11 14.93 -47.61
CA GLY A 451 12.96 15.77 -48.80
C GLY A 451 13.31 17.25 -48.61
N LYS A 452 13.74 17.67 -47.40
CA LYS A 452 14.31 19.02 -47.16
C LYS A 452 15.83 19.07 -47.34
N HIS A 453 16.46 17.93 -47.65
CA HIS A 453 17.90 17.79 -47.83
C HIS A 453 18.29 17.18 -49.19
N ALA A 454 17.31 16.95 -50.07
CA ALA A 454 17.47 16.69 -51.49
C ALA A 454 17.06 17.94 -52.25
#